data_AF-U3P5B4-F1
#
_entry.id   AF-U3P5B4-F1
#
_cell.length_a   1.000
_cell.length_b   1.000
_cell.length_c   1.000
_cell.angle_alpha   90.00
_cell.angle_beta   90.00
_cell.angle_gamma   90.00
#
_symmetry.space_group_name_H-M   'P 1'
#
loop_
_entity.id
_entity.type
_entity.pdbx_description
1 polymer ?
#
loop_
_entity_poly.entity_id
_entity_poly.type
_entity_poly.pdbx_seq_one_letter_code
_entity_poly.pdbx_strand_id
1 'polypeptide(L)'
;MDISSVHVDSGYLSPEDVRALAAKGAVGDVVGRFITGEGRVADPDLDSRTLGLGLDDLRNARVSIAVIAGEAKHRIAHAVVASGLCTTLITDEATAGDVLGRAPDDRTPTDTMPIDREQAAL
;
A
#
# COMPACT_ATOMS: atom_id res chain seq x y z
N MET A 1 -7.52 9.47 -4.79
CA MET A 1 -8.34 8.25 -4.84
C MET A 1 -8.77 8.07 -6.29
N ASP A 2 -8.63 6.87 -6.83
CA ASP A 2 -8.84 6.60 -8.25
C ASP A 2 -10.28 6.11 -8.53
N ILE A 3 -10.92 6.70 -9.54
CA ILE A 3 -12.27 6.34 -9.99
C ILE A 3 -12.27 5.15 -10.97
N SER A 4 -11.11 4.72 -11.49
CA SER A 4 -10.97 3.47 -12.25
C SER A 4 -10.66 2.25 -11.39
N SER A 5 -11.00 2.31 -10.10
CA SER A 5 -10.77 1.18 -9.19
C SER A 5 -11.80 0.06 -9.39
N VAL A 6 -11.43 -1.17 -8.99
CA VAL A 6 -12.31 -2.35 -9.02
C VAL A 6 -13.62 -2.15 -8.24
N HIS A 7 -13.61 -1.29 -7.22
CA HIS A 7 -14.81 -0.96 -6.45
C HIS A 7 -15.84 -0.21 -7.29
N VAL A 8 -15.40 0.62 -8.23
CA VAL A 8 -16.30 1.33 -9.16
C VAL A 8 -16.76 0.38 -10.27
N ASP A 9 -15.84 -0.39 -10.86
CA ASP A 9 -16.16 -1.32 -11.95
C ASP A 9 -17.12 -2.43 -11.52
N SER A 10 -17.01 -2.91 -10.27
CA SER A 10 -17.93 -3.91 -9.70
C SER A 10 -19.28 -3.33 -9.26
N GLY A 11 -19.45 -2.00 -9.29
CA GLY A 11 -20.65 -1.30 -8.81
C GLY A 11 -20.76 -1.23 -7.28
N TYR A 12 -19.71 -1.61 -6.55
CA TYR A 12 -19.68 -1.49 -5.09
C TYR A 12 -19.63 -0.03 -4.61
N LEU A 13 -18.94 0.84 -5.36
CA LEU A 13 -18.91 2.28 -5.17
C LEU A 13 -19.38 3.01 -6.42
N SER A 14 -20.11 4.11 -6.23
CA SER A 14 -20.29 5.10 -7.27
C SER A 14 -19.09 6.06 -7.34
N PRO A 15 -18.89 6.77 -8.46
CA PRO A 15 -17.90 7.85 -8.53
C PRO A 15 -18.13 8.96 -7.48
N GLU A 16 -19.37 9.13 -7.01
CA GLU A 16 -19.70 10.08 -5.93
C GLU A 16 -19.21 9.58 -4.57
N ASP A 17 -19.36 8.28 -4.29
CA ASP A 17 -18.84 7.68 -3.06
C ASP A 17 -17.31 7.80 -2.99
N VAL A 18 -16.61 7.61 -4.12
CA VAL A 18 -15.15 7.81 -4.21
C VAL A 18 -14.78 9.26 -3.88
N ARG A 19 -15.54 10.24 -4.37
CA ARG A 19 -15.31 11.66 -4.04
C ARG A 19 -15.60 11.94 -2.57
N ALA A 20 -16.66 11.38 -2.01
CA ALA A 20 -16.99 11.52 -0.60
C ALA A 20 -15.90 10.92 0.31
N LEU A 21 -15.40 9.74 -0.03
CA LEU A 21 -14.28 9.10 0.67
C LEU A 21 -12.99 9.92 0.58
N ALA A 22 -12.68 10.45 -0.61
CA ALA A 22 -11.54 11.34 -0.78
C ALA A 22 -11.67 12.62 0.07
N ALA A 23 -12.87 13.19 0.17
CA ALA A 23 -13.16 14.35 1.03
C ALA A 23 -13.02 14.03 2.53
N LYS A 24 -13.28 12.78 2.92
CA LYS A 24 -13.01 12.24 4.28
C LYS A 24 -11.53 11.90 4.52
N GLY A 25 -10.65 12.16 3.54
CA GLY A 25 -9.21 11.94 3.64
C GLY A 25 -8.76 10.52 3.29
N ALA A 26 -9.62 9.70 2.67
CA ALA A 26 -9.24 8.37 2.25
C ALA A 26 -8.12 8.41 1.19
N VAL A 27 -7.07 7.64 1.41
CA VAL A 27 -5.94 7.48 0.47
C VAL A 27 -6.01 6.20 -0.34
N GLY A 28 -6.88 5.26 0.06
CA GLY A 28 -7.12 3.97 -0.60
C GLY A 28 -7.86 3.04 0.36
N ASP A 29 -7.92 1.74 0.04
CA ASP A 29 -8.45 0.72 0.92
C ASP A 29 -7.42 -0.37 1.24
N VAL A 30 -7.66 -1.06 2.35
CA VAL A 30 -6.96 -2.28 2.75
C VAL A 30 -8.03 -3.29 3.11
N VAL A 31 -8.04 -4.45 2.42
CA VAL A 31 -9.04 -5.51 2.60
C VAL A 31 -10.50 -5.00 2.58
N GLY A 32 -10.79 -4.03 1.71
CA GLY A 32 -12.13 -3.41 1.57
C GLY A 32 -12.43 -2.31 2.59
N ARG A 33 -11.48 -1.95 3.46
CA ARG A 33 -11.62 -0.87 4.44
C ARG A 33 -10.87 0.36 3.98
N PHE A 34 -11.59 1.45 3.74
CA PHE A 34 -11.00 2.71 3.31
C PHE A 34 -10.25 3.38 4.45
N ILE A 35 -8.98 3.72 4.21
CA ILE A 35 -8.10 4.28 5.24
C ILE A 35 -7.58 5.67 4.87
N THR A 36 -7.34 6.46 5.91
CA THR A 36 -6.70 7.77 5.89
C THR A 36 -5.17 7.65 5.75
N GLY A 37 -4.49 8.78 5.55
CA GLY A 37 -3.02 8.82 5.52
C GLY A 37 -2.35 8.35 6.82
N GLU A 38 -3.07 8.42 7.94
CA GLU A 38 -2.62 7.92 9.24
C GLU A 38 -3.01 6.45 9.50
N GLY A 39 -3.60 5.77 8.50
CA GLY A 39 -3.99 4.37 8.60
C GLY A 39 -5.22 4.09 9.47
N ARG A 40 -6.05 5.09 9.73
CA ARG A 40 -7.36 4.93 10.41
C ARG A 40 -8.48 4.79 9.37
N VAL A 41 -9.58 4.14 9.75
CA VAL A 41 -10.81 4.09 8.95
C VAL A 41 -11.25 5.51 8.59
N ALA A 42 -11.45 5.76 7.30
CA ALA A 42 -11.89 7.06 6.78
C ALA A 42 -13.41 7.27 6.91
N ASP A 43 -14.19 6.18 6.88
CA ASP A 43 -15.65 6.23 6.94
C ASP A 43 -16.22 5.10 7.83
N PRO A 44 -16.55 5.41 9.10
CA PRO A 44 -17.07 4.41 10.03
C PRO A 44 -18.40 3.79 9.61
N ASP A 45 -19.27 4.53 8.93
CA ASP A 45 -20.58 4.03 8.49
C ASP A 45 -20.43 3.01 7.36
N LEU A 46 -19.43 3.20 6.49
CA LEU A 46 -19.09 2.24 5.45
C LEU A 46 -18.41 1.01 6.06
N ASP A 47 -17.41 1.22 6.93
CA ASP A 47 -16.68 0.13 7.60
C ASP A 47 -17.60 -0.78 8.44
N SER A 48 -18.58 -0.22 9.16
CA SER A 48 -19.53 -0.99 9.98
C SER A 48 -20.40 -1.97 9.20
N ARG A 49 -20.51 -1.80 7.88
CA ARG A 49 -21.25 -2.67 6.97
C ARG A 49 -20.33 -3.54 6.10
N THR A 50 -19.02 -3.42 6.25
CA THR A 50 -18.01 -4.23 5.54
C THR A 50 -17.70 -5.51 6.30
N LEU A 51 -18.00 -6.65 5.68
CA LEU A 51 -17.64 -7.96 6.21
C LEU A 51 -16.17 -8.29 5.89
N GLY A 52 -15.43 -8.83 6.86
CA GLY A 52 -14.02 -9.24 6.69
C GLY A 52 -13.11 -8.77 7.83
N LEU A 53 -11.79 -8.90 7.64
CA LEU A 53 -10.76 -8.59 8.64
C LEU A 53 -10.68 -7.10 9.01
N GLY A 54 -10.80 -6.79 10.29
CA GLY A 54 -10.60 -5.44 10.80
C GLY A 54 -9.15 -4.96 10.65
N LEU A 55 -8.94 -3.64 10.69
CA LEU A 55 -7.59 -3.08 10.70
C LEU A 55 -6.79 -3.53 11.93
N ASP A 56 -7.45 -3.70 13.07
CA ASP A 56 -6.80 -4.18 14.29
C ASP A 56 -6.43 -5.66 14.22
N ASP A 57 -7.17 -6.48 13.45
CA ASP A 57 -6.77 -7.86 13.18
C ASP A 57 -5.44 -7.88 12.41
N LEU A 58 -5.27 -6.97 11.43
CA LEU A 58 -4.03 -6.84 10.67
C LEU A 58 -2.86 -6.37 11.54
N ARG A 59 -3.08 -5.39 12.43
CA ARG A 59 -2.04 -4.90 13.36
C ARG A 59 -1.59 -5.96 14.36
N ASN A 60 -2.52 -6.80 14.81
CA ASN A 60 -2.25 -7.84 15.79
C ASN A 60 -1.79 -9.16 15.15
N ALA A 61 -1.88 -9.29 13.83
CA ALA A 61 -1.45 -10.49 13.13
C ALA A 61 0.06 -10.69 13.30
N ARG A 62 0.46 -11.93 13.62
CA ARG A 62 1.88 -12.32 13.66
C ARG A 62 2.56 -12.11 12.30
N VAL A 63 1.82 -12.33 11.21
CA VAL A 63 2.28 -12.14 9.84
C VAL A 63 1.15 -11.46 9.05
N SER A 64 1.44 -10.30 8.49
CA SER A 64 0.60 -9.58 7.53
C SER A 64 1.49 -9.08 6.39
N ILE A 65 1.23 -9.56 5.18
CA ILE A 65 2.03 -9.26 3.99
C ILE A 65 1.25 -8.29 3.10
N ALA A 66 1.77 -7.07 2.93
CA ALA A 66 1.27 -6.12 1.96
C ALA A 66 2.06 -6.23 0.66
N VAL A 67 1.36 -6.30 -0.48
CA VAL A 67 1.97 -6.26 -1.81
C VAL A 67 1.47 -5.01 -2.52
N ILE A 68 2.34 -4.01 -2.68
CA ILE A 68 1.96 -2.68 -3.17
C ILE A 68 3.03 -2.22 -4.15
N ALA A 69 2.63 -1.74 -5.32
CA ALA A 69 3.55 -1.32 -6.39
C ALA A 69 2.90 -0.22 -7.25
N GLY A 70 3.74 0.68 -7.77
CA GLY A 70 3.39 1.78 -8.65
C GLY A 70 3.13 3.12 -7.94
N GLU A 71 3.51 4.20 -8.63
CA GLU A 71 3.46 5.58 -8.13
C GLU A 71 2.09 6.02 -7.60
N ALA A 72 1.01 5.59 -8.27
CA ALA A 72 -0.35 5.89 -7.86
C ALA A 72 -0.70 5.35 -6.45
N LYS A 73 0.09 4.41 -5.92
CA LYS A 73 -0.12 3.77 -4.60
C LYS A 73 0.82 4.27 -3.51
N HIS A 74 1.70 5.23 -3.76
CA HIS A 74 2.65 5.75 -2.76
C HIS A 74 1.95 6.18 -1.45
N ARG A 75 0.86 6.93 -1.56
CA ARG A 75 0.11 7.41 -0.38
C ARG A 75 -0.46 6.28 0.48
N ILE A 76 -1.00 5.23 -0.15
CA ILE A 76 -1.54 4.07 0.59
C ILE A 76 -0.41 3.19 1.12
N ALA A 77 0.71 3.05 0.39
CA ALA A 77 1.90 2.34 0.84
C ALA A 77 2.44 2.97 2.14
N HIS A 78 2.61 4.29 2.15
CA HIS A 78 3.04 5.02 3.33
C HIS A 78 2.06 4.83 4.51
N ALA A 79 0.75 4.96 4.27
CA ALA A 79 -0.26 4.76 5.30
C ALA A 79 -0.21 3.34 5.91
N VAL A 80 -0.08 2.30 5.07
CA VAL A 80 0.01 0.89 5.50
C VAL A 80 1.24 0.65 6.36
N VAL A 81 2.42 1.12 5.90
CA VAL A 81 3.69 0.92 6.60
C VAL A 81 3.74 1.71 7.90
N ALA A 82 3.44 3.01 7.86
CA ALA A 82 3.56 3.90 9.02
C ALA A 82 2.57 3.58 10.14
N SER A 83 1.42 2.96 9.83
CA SER A 83 0.39 2.61 10.80
C SER A 83 0.42 1.14 11.26
N GLY A 84 1.43 0.37 10.83
CA GLY A 84 1.64 -1.01 11.25
C GLY A 84 0.59 -2.00 10.72
N LEU A 85 -0.03 -1.72 9.58
CA LEU A 85 -1.03 -2.61 8.97
C LEU A 85 -0.41 -3.83 8.28
N CYS A 86 0.91 -3.85 8.12
CA CYS A 86 1.66 -5.02 7.66
C CYS A 86 2.92 -5.24 8.49
N THR A 87 3.32 -6.51 8.61
CA THR A 87 4.64 -6.91 9.15
C THR A 87 5.68 -7.04 8.06
N THR A 88 5.25 -7.17 6.79
CA THR A 88 6.12 -7.39 5.64
C THR A 88 5.54 -6.66 4.42
N LEU A 89 6.37 -5.87 3.74
CA LEU A 89 6.03 -5.20 2.49
C LEU A 89 6.81 -5.84 1.34
N ILE A 90 6.10 -6.20 0.26
CA ILE A 90 6.67 -6.57 -1.03
C ILE A 90 6.31 -5.45 -2.01
N THR A 91 7.30 -4.83 -2.64
CA THR A 91 7.11 -3.62 -3.45
C THR A 91 8.18 -3.48 -4.54
N ASP A 92 7.99 -2.51 -5.44
CA ASP A 92 8.99 -2.13 -6.46
C ASP A 92 9.99 -1.08 -5.94
N GLU A 93 11.07 -0.84 -6.69
CA GLU A 93 12.14 0.09 -6.30
C GLU A 93 11.64 1.53 -6.12
N ALA A 94 10.73 1.99 -6.99
CA ALA A 94 10.22 3.36 -6.94
C ALA A 94 9.38 3.60 -5.68
N THR A 95 8.47 2.67 -5.38
CA THR A 95 7.63 2.72 -4.19
C THR A 95 8.44 2.52 -2.91
N ALA A 96 9.46 1.66 -2.92
CA ALA A 96 10.39 1.53 -1.80
C ALA A 96 11.15 2.83 -1.54
N GLY A 97 11.63 3.49 -2.59
CA GLY A 97 12.30 4.79 -2.49
C GLY A 97 11.41 5.86 -1.88
N ASP A 98 10.15 5.96 -2.33
CA ASP A 98 9.16 6.90 -1.80
C ASP A 98 8.85 6.65 -0.31
N VAL A 99 8.59 5.39 0.07
CA VAL A 99 8.33 5.01 1.47
C VAL A 99 9.52 5.31 2.38
N LEU A 100 10.75 5.16 1.90
CA LEU A 100 11.97 5.49 2.63
C LEU A 100 12.28 7.00 2.67
N GLY A 101 11.51 7.83 1.96
CA GLY A 101 11.79 9.26 1.80
C GLY A 101 13.08 9.55 1.02
N ARG A 102 13.50 8.62 0.16
CA ARG A 102 14.73 8.74 -0.64
C ARG A 102 14.48 9.71 -1.80
N ALA A 103 15.30 10.75 -1.89
CA ALA A 103 15.29 11.63 -3.06
C ALA A 103 15.66 10.80 -4.33
N PRO A 104 15.10 11.12 -5.51
CA PRO A 104 15.50 10.46 -6.73
C PRO A 104 16.97 10.82 -6.99
N ASP A 105 17.84 9.81 -6.88
CA ASP A 105 19.31 9.84 -6.99
C ASP A 105 20.13 9.90 -5.69
N ASP A 106 19.96 8.89 -4.83
CA ASP A 106 20.96 8.51 -3.81
C ASP A 106 21.63 7.18 -4.18
N ARG A 107 22.03 7.02 -5.46
CA ARG A 107 22.83 5.86 -5.89
C ARG A 107 24.30 6.24 -5.93
N THR A 108 25.01 6.12 -4.82
CA THR A 108 26.42 5.75 -4.91
C THR A 108 26.50 4.34 -5.52
N PRO A 109 27.23 4.11 -6.62
CA PRO A 109 27.43 2.77 -7.18
C PRO A 109 28.26 1.92 -6.21
N THR A 110 27.62 1.20 -5.30
CA THR A 110 28.31 0.22 -4.45
C THR A 110 27.36 -0.90 -4.08
N ASP A 111 27.02 -1.73 -5.06
CA ASP A 111 26.99 -3.18 -4.86
C ASP A 111 27.05 -3.91 -6.21
N THR A 112 28.15 -3.72 -6.94
CA THR A 112 28.53 -4.74 -7.93
C THR A 112 29.13 -5.88 -7.13
N MET A 113 28.28 -6.81 -6.65
CA MET A 113 28.78 -8.11 -6.25
C MET A 113 29.55 -8.71 -7.44
N PRO A 114 30.82 -9.11 -7.28
CA PRO A 114 31.49 -9.84 -8.33
C PRO A 114 30.74 -11.17 -8.49
N ILE A 115 30.16 -11.39 -9.66
CA ILE A 115 29.73 -12.72 -10.08
C ILE A 115 31.02 -13.50 -10.27
N ASP A 116 31.37 -14.36 -9.31
CA ASP A 116 32.50 -15.27 -9.41
C ASP A 116 32.35 -16.07 -10.72
N ARG A 117 33.20 -15.73 -11.69
CA ARG A 117 33.38 -16.46 -12.94
C ARG A 117 34.18 -17.72 -12.66
N GLU A 118 33.63 -18.63 -11.86
CA GLU A 118 34.23 -19.95 -11.63
C GLU A 118 33.17 -21.06 -11.70
N GLN A 119 32.37 -21.07 -12.77
CA GLN A 119 31.75 -22.28 -13.32
C GLN A 119 31.64 -22.16 -14.84
N ALA A 120 32.77 -22.25 -15.52
CA ALA A 120 32.83 -22.46 -16.97
C ALA A 120 34.10 -23.25 -17.33
N ALA A 121 34.28 -24.41 -16.70
CA ALA A 121 35.17 -25.45 -17.17
C ALA A 121 34.72 -26.79 -16.56
N LEU A 122 33.83 -27.48 -17.28
CA LEU A 122 33.75 -28.94 -17.39
C LEU A 122 32.94 -29.26 -18.66
#